data_AF-A0A3A1WWX2-F1
#
_entry.id   AF-A0A3A1WWX2-F1
#
_cell.length_a   1.000
_cell.length_b   1.000
_cell.length_c   1.000
_cell.angle_alpha   90.00
_cell.angle_beta   90.00
_cell.angle_gamma   90.00
#
_symmetry.space_group_name_H-M   'P 1'
#
loop_
_entity.id
_entity.type
_entity.pdbx_description
1 polymer ?
#
loop_
_entity_poly.entity_id
_entity_poly.type
_entity_poly.pdbx_seq_one_letter_code
_entity_poly.pdbx_strand_id
1 'polypeptide(L)'
;MTSTKTARTGRLSVRVNPEIRDSASQVLEHYGLDMSSAVNLFLYQIVNTQRFPFSLESSPYEHAIDEAMKEKPIAAGTVDDFAELMRNA
;
A
#
# COMPACT_ATOMS: atom_id res chain seq x y z
N MET A 1 4.18 34.44 -22.48
CA MET A 1 3.28 33.45 -23.11
C MET A 1 3.28 32.21 -22.23
N THR A 2 2.33 32.10 -21.31
CA THR A 2 2.24 30.96 -20.37
C THR A 2 1.29 29.94 -20.99
N SER A 3 1.83 28.85 -21.53
CA SER A 3 1.03 27.78 -22.11
C SER A 3 0.31 27.02 -20.99
N THR A 4 -1.00 27.22 -20.88
CA THR A 4 -1.88 26.43 -20.01
C THR A 4 -1.93 25.00 -20.58
N LYS A 5 -1.20 24.07 -19.97
CA LYS A 5 -1.29 22.64 -20.28
C LYS A 5 -2.70 22.15 -19.91
N THR A 6 -3.58 22.04 -20.89
CA THR A 6 -4.92 21.45 -20.75
C THR A 6 -4.80 20.05 -20.15
N ALA A 7 -5.57 19.76 -19.10
CA ALA A 7 -5.65 18.41 -18.53
C ALA A 7 -6.18 17.45 -19.62
N ARG A 8 -5.35 16.48 -20.02
CA ARG A 8 -5.76 15.43 -20.96
C ARG A 8 -6.44 14.32 -20.19
N THR A 9 -7.73 14.12 -20.43
CA THR A 9 -8.52 13.02 -19.85
C THR A 9 -8.47 11.80 -20.77
N GLY A 10 -8.27 10.61 -20.20
CA GLY A 10 -8.35 9.32 -20.89
C GLY A 10 -9.56 8.51 -20.44
N ARG A 11 -10.03 7.57 -21.27
CA ARG A 11 -11.09 6.63 -20.91
C ARG A 11 -10.48 5.30 -20.45
N LEU A 12 -10.90 4.82 -19.29
CA LEU A 12 -10.58 3.49 -18.77
C LEU A 12 -11.85 2.63 -18.76
N SER A 13 -11.76 1.41 -19.31
CA SER A 13 -12.88 0.44 -19.35
C SER A 13 -12.40 -0.87 -18.75
N VAL A 14 -13.04 -1.31 -17.66
CA VAL A 14 -12.64 -2.51 -16.90
C VAL A 14 -13.86 -3.40 -16.72
N ARG A 15 -13.69 -4.72 -16.89
CA ARG A 15 -14.73 -5.70 -16.55
C ARG A 15 -14.68 -5.98 -15.05
N VAL A 16 -15.83 -5.97 -14.40
CA VAL A 16 -15.97 -6.20 -12.97
C VAL A 16 -17.24 -7.02 -12.72
N ASN A 17 -17.24 -7.83 -11.66
CA ASN A 17 -18.47 -8.49 -11.21
C ASN A 17 -19.49 -7.41 -10.78
N PRO A 18 -20.75 -7.46 -11.26
CA PRO A 18 -21.76 -6.44 -10.97
C PRO A 18 -22.09 -6.33 -9.47
N GLU A 19 -22.15 -7.44 -8.74
CA GLU A 19 -22.45 -7.44 -7.30
C GLU A 19 -21.32 -6.75 -6.50
N ILE A 20 -20.07 -7.00 -6.89
CA ILE A 20 -18.91 -6.32 -6.28
C ILE A 20 -18.90 -4.83 -6.63
N ARG A 21 -19.21 -4.47 -7.87
CA ARG A 21 -19.32 -3.07 -8.30
C ARG A 21 -20.36 -2.32 -7.49
N ASP A 22 -21.54 -2.91 -7.32
CA ASP A 22 -22.65 -2.25 -6.64
C ASP A 22 -22.37 -2.13 -5.14
N SER A 23 -21.81 -3.18 -4.52
CA SER A 23 -21.35 -3.14 -3.13
C SER A 23 -20.26 -2.08 -2.89
N ALA A 24 -19.27 -2.01 -3.78
CA ALA A 24 -18.22 -1.00 -3.69
C ALA A 24 -18.78 0.42 -3.87
N SER A 25 -19.77 0.61 -4.75
CA SER A 25 -20.41 1.91 -4.97
C SER A 25 -21.10 2.41 -3.71
N GLN A 26 -21.84 1.55 -3.00
CA GLN A 26 -22.50 1.90 -1.73
C GLN A 26 -21.50 2.33 -0.65
N VAL A 27 -20.35 1.63 -0.56
CA VAL A 27 -19.29 2.00 0.38
C VAL A 27 -18.69 3.35 0.01
N LEU A 28 -18.39 3.60 -1.26
CA LEU A 28 -17.80 4.85 -1.73
C LEU A 28 -18.75 6.05 -1.54
N GLU A 29 -20.05 5.86 -1.77
CA GLU A 29 -21.08 6.88 -1.53
C GLU A 29 -21.12 7.35 -0.07
N HIS A 30 -20.87 6.43 0.89
CA HIS A 30 -20.76 6.80 2.31
C HIS A 30 -19.61 7.79 2.57
N TYR A 31 -18.55 7.74 1.76
CA TYR A 31 -17.42 8.67 1.80
C TYR A 31 -17.56 9.86 0.83
N GLY A 32 -18.71 10.00 0.15
CA GLY A 32 -18.93 11.05 -0.84
C GLY A 32 -18.09 10.90 -2.12
N LEU A 33 -17.68 9.68 -2.44
CA LEU A 33 -16.87 9.37 -3.62
C LEU A 33 -17.70 8.60 -4.66
N ASP A 34 -17.46 8.89 -5.94
CA ASP A 34 -17.90 8.04 -7.03
C ASP A 34 -16.80 7.05 -7.44
N MET A 35 -17.18 6.05 -8.25
CA MET A 35 -16.24 5.03 -8.72
C MET A 35 -15.06 5.63 -9.50
N SER A 36 -15.30 6.65 -10.32
CA SER A 36 -14.27 7.30 -11.12
C SER A 36 -13.23 8.03 -10.25
N SER A 37 -13.67 8.71 -9.20
CA SER A 37 -12.82 9.39 -8.23
C SER A 37 -12.00 8.38 -7.44
N ALA A 38 -12.61 7.28 -6.99
CA ALA A 38 -11.90 6.21 -6.27
C ALA A 38 -10.81 5.57 -7.14
N VAL A 39 -11.11 5.28 -8.41
CA VAL A 39 -10.12 4.74 -9.36
C VAL A 39 -8.98 5.75 -9.61
N ASN A 40 -9.29 7.03 -9.77
CA ASN A 40 -8.26 8.06 -9.90
C ASN A 40 -7.37 8.12 -8.64
N LEU A 41 -7.96 8.12 -7.44
CA LEU A 41 -7.21 8.12 -6.18
C LEU A 41 -6.27 6.91 -6.07
N PHE A 42 -6.75 5.72 -6.44
CA PHE A 42 -5.93 4.51 -6.49
C PHE A 42 -4.73 4.66 -7.43
N LEU A 43 -4.96 5.18 -8.64
CA LEU A 43 -3.88 5.42 -9.62
C LEU A 43 -2.90 6.50 -9.15
N TYR A 44 -3.40 7.59 -8.55
CA TYR A 44 -2.56 8.61 -7.94
C TYR A 44 -1.68 8.04 -6.84
N GLN A 45 -2.22 7.18 -5.99
CA GLN A 45 -1.45 6.56 -4.92
C GLN A 45 -0.33 5.69 -5.48
N ILE A 46 -0.59 4.88 -6.51
CA ILE A 46 0.45 4.08 -7.18
C ILE A 46 1.59 4.97 -7.68
N VAL A 47 1.26 6.06 -8.38
CA VAL A 47 2.26 6.98 -8.93
C VAL A 47 3.02 7.70 -7.82
N ASN A 48 2.32 8.10 -6.76
CA ASN A 48 2.90 8.83 -5.64
C ASN A 48 3.87 7.97 -4.83
N THR A 49 3.52 6.71 -4.56
CA THR A 49 4.33 5.82 -3.72
C THR A 49 5.28 4.92 -4.49
N GLN A 50 5.16 4.86 -5.83
CA GLN A 50 5.89 3.92 -6.70
C GLN A 50 5.74 2.45 -6.24
N ARG A 51 4.58 2.13 -5.66
CA ARG A 51 4.25 0.83 -5.07
C ARG A 51 2.77 0.57 -5.23
N PHE A 52 2.37 -0.68 -5.02
CA PHE A 52 0.96 -0.99 -4.92
C PHE A 52 0.37 -0.37 -3.64
N PRO A 53 -0.84 0.21 -3.68
CA PRO A 53 -1.35 1.08 -2.62
C PRO A 53 -2.03 0.30 -1.48
N PHE A 54 -1.99 -1.02 -1.53
CA PHE A 54 -2.34 -1.91 -0.43
C PHE A 54 -1.35 -3.07 -0.39
N SER A 55 -1.19 -3.69 0.79
CA SER A 55 -0.34 -4.87 0.94
C SER A 55 -0.93 -6.02 0.13
N LEU A 56 -0.10 -6.66 -0.70
CA LEU A 56 -0.46 -7.86 -1.45
C LEU A 56 -0.12 -9.14 -0.68
N GLU A 57 0.48 -9.01 0.50
CA GLU A 57 1.11 -10.11 1.22
C GLU A 57 0.16 -10.63 2.30
N SER A 58 -0.21 -11.90 2.21
CA SER A 58 0.17 -12.84 3.28
C SER A 58 1.65 -13.12 3.06
N SER A 59 2.53 -12.50 3.83
CA SER A 59 3.95 -12.65 3.57
C SER A 59 4.34 -14.10 3.82
N PRO A 60 5.15 -14.75 2.96
CA PRO A 60 5.68 -16.07 3.30
C PRO A 60 6.51 -16.03 4.59
N TYR A 61 6.91 -14.84 5.03
CA TYR A 61 7.63 -14.58 6.26
C TYR A 61 6.75 -14.12 7.41
N GLU A 62 5.43 -13.99 7.24
CA GLU A 62 4.52 -13.50 8.29
C GLU A 62 4.66 -14.37 9.55
N HIS A 63 4.64 -15.69 9.37
CA HIS A 63 4.92 -16.64 10.44
C HIS A 63 6.32 -16.51 11.03
N ALA A 64 7.35 -16.31 10.20
CA ALA A 64 8.72 -16.18 10.68
C ALA A 64 8.93 -14.89 11.50
N ILE A 65 8.26 -13.80 11.11
CA ILE A 65 8.25 -12.53 11.83
C ILE A 65 7.48 -12.67 13.14
N ASP A 66 6.29 -13.29 13.13
CA ASP A 66 5.50 -13.54 14.33
C ASP A 66 6.25 -14.41 15.35
N GLU A 67 6.94 -15.46 14.88
CA GLU A 67 7.79 -16.29 15.75
C GLU A 67 8.97 -15.49 16.31
N ALA A 68 9.69 -14.73 15.48
CA ALA A 68 10.80 -13.90 15.93
C ALA A 68 10.35 -12.82 16.94
N MET A 69 9.15 -12.25 16.78
CA MET A 69 8.59 -11.26 17.71
C MET A 69 8.22 -11.83 19.08
N LYS A 70 8.06 -13.16 19.22
CA LYS A 70 7.85 -13.82 20.52
C LYS A 70 9.15 -13.98 21.31
N GLU A 71 10.30 -13.91 20.64
CA GLU A 71 11.60 -14.01 21.31
C GLU A 71 11.90 -12.75 22.11
N LYS A 72 12.69 -12.90 23.19
CA LYS A 72 13.08 -11.73 24.00
C LYS A 72 14.05 -10.85 23.20
N PRO A 73 13.79 -9.53 23.11
CA PRO A 73 14.70 -8.63 22.41
C PRO A 73 16.08 -8.65 23.09
N ILE A 74 17.12 -8.75 22.27
CA ILE A 74 18.50 -8.57 22.71
C ILE A 74 18.80 -7.08 22.67
N ALA A 75 19.02 -6.47 23.84
CA ALA A 75 19.37 -5.06 23.91
C ALA A 75 20.85 -4.86 23.57
N ALA A 76 21.15 -4.22 22.45
CA ALA A 76 22.45 -3.63 22.19
C ALA A 76 22.47 -2.22 22.78
N GLY A 77 23.21 -2.01 23.86
CA GLY A 77 23.31 -0.70 24.53
C GLY A 77 24.09 0.32 23.72
N THR A 78 25.05 -0.14 22.91
CA THR A 78 25.92 0.67 22.04
C THR A 78 26.12 0.02 20.66
N VAL A 79 26.69 0.78 19.72
CA VAL A 79 27.06 0.28 18.39
C VAL A 79 28.14 -0.82 18.49
N ASP A 80 29.04 -0.73 19.47
CA ASP A 80 30.07 -1.75 19.69
C ASP A 80 29.45 -3.06 20.22
N ASP A 81 28.48 -2.98 21.12
CA ASP A 81 27.72 -4.14 21.61
C ASP A 81 26.96 -4.81 20.46
N PHE A 82 26.34 -4.01 19.58
CA PHE A 82 25.68 -4.53 18.38
C PHE A 82 26.67 -5.24 17.46
N ALA A 83 27.83 -4.62 17.22
CA ALA A 83 28.88 -5.20 16.39
C ALA A 83 29.44 -6.51 16.99
N GLU A 84 29.49 -6.63 18.31
CA GLU A 84 29.89 -7.85 19.00
C GLU A 84 28.85 -8.96 18.88
N LEU A 85 27.57 -8.63 19.03
CA LEU A 85 26.47 -9.57 18.82
C LEU A 85 26.48 -10.14 17.39
N MET A 86 26.66 -9.28 16.39
CA MET A 86 26.68 -9.70 14.97
C MET A 86 27.94 -10.49 14.57
N ARG A 87 29.05 -10.37 15.33
CA ARG A 87 30.26 -11.18 15.10
C ARG A 87 30.13 -12.61 15.62
N ASN A 88 29.24 -12.85 16.58
CA ASN A 88 29.06 -14.12 17.27
C ASN A 88 27.75 -14.85 16.91
N ALA A 89 26.94 -14.25 16.02
CA ALA A 89 25.73 -14.83 15.46
C ALA A 89 26.05 -15.80 14.31
#